data_AF-A0A0R3K243-F1
#
_entry.id   AF-A0A0R3K243-F1
#
_cell.length_a   1.000
_cell.length_b   1.000
_cell.length_c   1.000
_cell.angle_alpha   90.00
_cell.angle_beta   90.00
_cell.angle_gamma   90.00
#
_symmetry.space_group_name_H-M   'P 1'
#
loop_
_entity.id
_entity.type
_entity.pdbx_description
1 polymer ?
#
loop_
_entity_poly.entity_id
_entity_poly.type
_entity_poly.pdbx_seq_one_letter_code
_entity_poly.pdbx_strand_id
1 'polypeptide(L)'
;MNKEIFKFFGIRKKLIIYFIFIIILLSGTGLFSYYNARVVLYNTNKIIEDYIYLNNLKNNVNSLMTELEKYLTSASSENLLNYYNYYNKLQEISRQIPRSIENESDKIILKDIGNMLDELMLETDKAISAKRGRISSRYIANFQRSIQISEYINQYNNKLMDIKLRSGSEKYQNINNNMRFITYLNLFAIFISILLALYIAVVSTYNLTRPISDLSHSAEKIARGRI
;
A
#
# COMPACT_ATOMS: atom_id res chain seq x y z
N MET A 1 9.38 -33.29 -33.27
CA MET A 1 8.65 -32.34 -34.14
C MET A 1 9.28 -30.95 -33.95
N ASN A 2 9.50 -30.18 -35.02
CA ASN A 2 10.10 -28.82 -35.07
C ASN A 2 11.62 -28.65 -35.24
N LYS A 3 12.28 -29.51 -36.05
CA LYS A 3 13.63 -29.18 -36.61
C LYS A 3 13.58 -28.33 -37.89
N GLU A 4 12.39 -28.09 -38.45
CA GLU A 4 12.25 -27.49 -39.78
C GLU A 4 12.07 -25.96 -39.78
N ILE A 5 11.62 -25.36 -38.67
CA ILE A 5 11.41 -23.89 -38.57
C ILE A 5 12.75 -23.13 -38.68
N PHE A 6 13.87 -23.80 -38.38
CA PHE A 6 15.21 -23.20 -38.35
C PHE A 6 16.00 -23.25 -39.67
N LYS A 7 15.46 -23.87 -40.74
CA LYS A 7 16.25 -24.13 -41.96
C LYS A 7 16.30 -22.98 -42.98
N PHE A 8 15.48 -21.93 -42.83
CA PHE A 8 15.30 -20.89 -43.86
C PHE A 8 15.72 -19.45 -43.47
N PHE A 9 16.36 -19.24 -42.32
CA PHE A 9 16.71 -17.89 -41.85
C PHE A 9 18.21 -17.62 -41.96
N GLY A 10 18.60 -16.65 -42.80
CA GLY A 10 19.99 -16.17 -42.88
C GLY A 10 20.52 -15.70 -41.52
N ILE A 11 21.84 -15.79 -41.31
CA ILE A 11 22.52 -15.61 -40.01
C ILE A 11 22.06 -14.34 -39.26
N ARG A 12 21.85 -13.23 -39.97
CA ARG A 12 21.34 -11.95 -39.42
C ARG A 12 19.95 -12.09 -38.79
N LYS A 13 19.02 -12.79 -39.44
CA LYS A 13 17.63 -12.93 -39.00
C LYS A 13 17.51 -13.88 -37.80
N LYS A 14 18.38 -14.91 -37.75
CA LYS A 14 18.54 -15.82 -36.60
C LYS A 14 19.03 -15.07 -35.35
N LEU A 15 19.97 -14.15 -35.54
CA LEU A 15 20.49 -13.28 -34.48
C LEU A 15 19.47 -12.33 -33.88
N ILE A 16 18.71 -11.65 -34.74
CA ILE A 16 17.63 -10.75 -34.32
C ILE A 16 16.61 -11.50 -33.47
N ILE A 17 16.23 -12.72 -33.86
CA ILE A 17 15.28 -13.56 -33.09
C ILE A 17 15.83 -13.88 -31.69
N TYR A 18 17.12 -14.20 -31.56
CA TYR A 18 17.72 -14.47 -30.26
C TYR A 18 17.79 -13.22 -29.37
N PHE A 19 18.14 -12.06 -29.92
CA PHE A 19 18.13 -10.81 -29.17
C PHE A 19 16.71 -10.41 -28.74
N ILE A 20 15.71 -10.55 -29.62
CA ILE A 20 14.30 -10.31 -29.28
C ILE A 20 13.86 -11.23 -28.13
N PHE A 21 14.25 -12.51 -28.19
CA PHE A 21 13.93 -13.46 -27.12
C PHE A 21 14.53 -13.04 -25.77
N ILE A 22 15.81 -12.61 -25.75
CA ILE A 22 16.46 -12.10 -24.53
C ILE A 22 15.75 -10.84 -24.02
N ILE A 23 15.40 -9.91 -24.90
CA ILE A 23 14.71 -8.67 -24.54
C ILE A 23 13.35 -8.98 -23.90
N ILE A 24 12.58 -9.91 -24.49
CA ILE A 24 11.29 -10.35 -23.93
C ILE A 24 11.49 -10.99 -22.56
N LEU A 25 12.50 -11.84 -22.40
CA LEU A 25 12.79 -12.51 -21.14
C LEU A 25 13.15 -11.50 -20.04
N LEU A 26 14.07 -10.57 -20.31
CA LEU A 26 14.46 -9.49 -19.40
C LEU A 26 13.29 -8.53 -19.09
N SER A 27 12.47 -8.23 -20.09
CA SER A 27 11.26 -7.39 -19.88
C SER A 27 10.26 -8.11 -18.98
N GLY A 28 10.07 -9.41 -19.16
CA GLY A 28 9.20 -10.23 -18.33
C GLY A 28 9.65 -10.28 -16.87
N THR A 29 10.95 -10.49 -16.62
CA THR A 29 11.49 -10.49 -15.24
C THR A 29 11.40 -9.11 -14.59
N GLY A 30 11.64 -8.04 -15.36
CA GLY A 30 11.48 -6.66 -14.90
C GLY A 30 10.03 -6.31 -14.54
N LEU A 31 9.07 -6.62 -15.42
CA LEU A 31 7.64 -6.40 -15.18
C LEU A 31 7.13 -7.20 -13.98
N PHE A 32 7.56 -8.46 -13.84
CA PHE A 32 7.21 -9.29 -12.70
C PHE A 32 7.76 -8.70 -11.39
N SER A 33 9.01 -8.23 -11.39
CA SER A 33 9.61 -7.55 -10.23
C SER A 33 8.83 -6.29 -9.83
N TYR A 34 8.49 -5.46 -10.82
CA TYR A 34 7.72 -4.24 -10.60
C TYR A 34 6.33 -4.52 -10.01
N TYR A 35 5.62 -5.51 -10.53
CA TYR A 35 4.31 -5.93 -10.01
C TYR A 35 4.41 -6.36 -8.54
N ASN A 36 5.42 -7.17 -8.21
CA ASN A 36 5.65 -7.63 -6.84
C ASN A 36 5.96 -6.47 -5.88
N ALA A 37 6.79 -5.50 -6.29
CA ALA A 37 7.07 -4.30 -5.51
C ALA A 37 5.80 -3.49 -5.24
N ARG A 38 4.91 -3.36 -6.24
CA ARG A 38 3.61 -2.66 -6.10
C ARG A 38 2.68 -3.36 -5.12
N VAL A 39 2.63 -4.70 -5.13
CA VAL A 39 1.82 -5.48 -4.18
C VAL A 39 2.30 -5.25 -2.74
N VAL A 40 3.61 -5.27 -2.49
CA VAL A 40 4.16 -5.00 -1.15
C VAL A 40 3.81 -3.58 -0.70
N LEU A 41 4.09 -2.58 -1.55
CA LEU A 41 3.79 -1.18 -1.24
C LEU A 41 2.31 -0.96 -0.92
N TYR A 42 1.40 -1.56 -1.70
CA TYR A 42 -0.04 -1.42 -1.47
C TYR A 42 -0.47 -1.99 -0.10
N ASN A 43 0.01 -3.18 0.26
CA ASN A 43 -0.36 -3.80 1.53
C ASN A 43 0.23 -3.06 2.73
N THR A 44 1.45 -2.54 2.61
CA THR A 44 2.06 -1.69 3.65
C THR A 44 1.31 -0.38 3.82
N ASN A 45 0.98 0.30 2.71
CA ASN A 45 0.25 1.56 2.75
C ASN A 45 -1.12 1.38 3.42
N LYS A 46 -1.83 0.29 3.14
CA LYS A 46 -3.11 0.00 3.78
C LYS A 46 -3.03 -0.10 5.31
N ILE A 47 -1.99 -0.74 5.84
CA ILE A 47 -1.76 -0.83 7.30
C ILE A 47 -1.52 0.55 7.89
N ILE A 48 -0.75 1.39 7.19
CA ILE A 48 -0.46 2.76 7.62
C ILE A 48 -1.72 3.63 7.57
N GLU A 49 -2.53 3.52 6.51
CA GLU A 49 -3.80 4.23 6.37
C GLU A 49 -4.78 3.86 7.50
N ASP A 50 -4.97 2.57 7.76
CA ASP A 50 -5.80 2.08 8.87
C ASP A 50 -5.29 2.62 10.22
N TYR A 51 -3.96 2.61 10.44
CA TYR A 51 -3.35 3.16 11.65
C TYR A 51 -3.61 4.67 11.80
N ILE A 52 -3.36 5.45 10.76
CA ILE A 52 -3.57 6.91 10.77
C ILE A 52 -5.04 7.23 11.03
N TYR A 53 -5.96 6.52 10.38
CA TYR A 53 -7.40 6.72 10.54
C TYR A 53 -7.84 6.50 12.00
N LEU A 54 -7.51 5.34 12.58
CA LEU A 54 -7.92 5.00 13.95
C LEU A 54 -7.21 5.86 15.01
N ASN A 55 -5.97 6.26 14.76
CA ASN A 55 -5.26 7.17 15.66
C ASN A 55 -5.85 8.58 15.62
N ASN A 56 -6.21 9.08 14.43
CA ASN A 56 -6.88 10.37 14.29
C ASN A 56 -8.25 10.38 14.95
N LEU A 57 -9.03 9.31 14.81
CA LEU A 57 -10.30 9.16 15.52
C LEU A 57 -10.12 9.27 17.03
N LYS A 58 -9.20 8.47 17.61
CA LYS A 58 -8.86 8.52 19.04
C LYS A 58 -8.45 9.92 19.50
N ASN A 59 -7.59 10.58 18.72
CA ASN A 59 -7.14 11.93 19.04
C ASN A 59 -8.30 12.93 19.01
N ASN A 60 -9.15 12.88 17.99
CA ASN A 60 -10.32 13.76 17.90
C ASN A 60 -11.30 13.56 19.07
N VAL A 61 -11.56 12.32 19.49
CA VAL A 61 -12.40 12.00 20.66
C VAL A 61 -11.79 12.59 21.93
N ASN A 62 -10.49 12.36 22.17
CA ASN A 62 -9.80 12.88 23.34
C ASN A 62 -9.75 14.42 23.35
N SER A 63 -9.55 15.05 22.19
CA SER A 63 -9.58 16.50 22.06
C SER A 63 -10.97 17.08 22.30
N LEU A 64 -12.04 16.44 21.80
CA LEU A 64 -13.42 16.84 22.11
C LEU A 64 -13.66 16.86 23.62
N MET A 65 -13.29 15.78 24.31
CA MET A 65 -13.46 15.66 25.76
C MET A 65 -12.64 16.70 26.53
N THR A 66 -11.40 16.95 26.10
CA THR A 66 -10.53 17.97 26.69
C THR A 66 -11.13 19.37 26.56
N GLU A 67 -11.61 19.74 25.37
CA GLU A 67 -12.20 21.07 25.15
C GLU A 67 -13.56 21.22 25.85
N LEU A 68 -14.34 20.14 25.96
CA LEU A 68 -15.55 20.10 26.76
C LEU A 68 -15.25 20.37 28.23
N GLU A 69 -14.28 19.68 28.83
CA GLU A 69 -13.88 19.88 30.23
C GLU A 69 -13.44 21.33 30.48
N LYS A 70 -12.60 21.86 29.59
CA LYS A 70 -12.15 23.26 29.64
C LYS A 70 -13.32 24.22 29.58
N TYR A 71 -14.30 24.01 28.68
CA TYR A 71 -15.49 24.85 28.60
C TYR A 71 -16.37 24.73 29.85
N LEU A 72 -16.60 23.52 30.37
CA LEU A 72 -17.39 23.32 31.58
C LEU A 72 -16.73 23.94 32.81
N THR A 73 -15.43 24.15 32.79
CA THR A 73 -14.67 24.82 33.87
C THR A 73 -14.65 26.34 33.70
N SER A 74 -14.20 26.86 32.56
CA SER A 74 -13.97 28.31 32.37
C SER A 74 -15.15 29.07 31.77
N ALA A 75 -16.10 28.38 31.14
CA ALA A 75 -17.17 28.95 30.31
C ALA A 75 -16.67 29.91 29.21
N SER A 76 -15.43 29.79 28.75
CA SER A 76 -14.88 30.67 27.71
C SER A 76 -15.43 30.35 26.32
N SER A 77 -15.68 31.41 25.54
CA SER A 77 -16.15 31.28 24.15
C SER A 77 -15.13 30.59 23.24
N GLU A 78 -13.84 30.73 23.54
CA GLU A 78 -12.75 30.06 22.80
C GLU A 78 -12.81 28.53 22.96
N ASN A 79 -12.96 28.05 24.19
CA ASN A 79 -13.08 26.60 24.46
C ASN A 79 -14.35 26.03 23.83
N LEU A 80 -15.45 26.81 23.81
CA LEU A 80 -16.68 26.41 23.13
C LEU A 80 -16.50 26.29 21.61
N LEU A 81 -15.77 27.22 20.99
CA LEU A 81 -15.46 27.17 19.57
C LEU A 81 -14.59 25.95 19.24
N ASN A 82 -13.54 25.69 20.03
CA ASN A 82 -12.67 24.54 19.86
C ASN A 82 -13.44 23.21 20.02
N TYR A 83 -14.33 23.13 21.00
CA TYR A 83 -15.25 22.00 21.14
C TYR A 83 -16.04 21.75 19.85
N TYR A 84 -16.69 22.78 19.28
CA TYR A 84 -17.47 22.60 18.06
C TYR A 84 -16.61 22.24 16.84
N ASN A 85 -15.35 22.68 16.79
CA ASN A 85 -14.42 22.25 15.74
C ASN A 85 -14.17 20.74 15.78
N TYR A 86 -13.94 20.16 16.96
CA TYR A 86 -13.76 18.70 17.10
C TYR A 86 -15.08 17.94 16.95
N TYR A 87 -16.19 18.51 17.42
CA TYR A 87 -17.53 17.95 17.22
C TYR A 87 -17.83 17.77 15.73
N ASN A 88 -17.62 18.81 14.92
CA ASN A 88 -17.88 18.75 13.48
C ASN A 88 -17.00 17.71 12.77
N LYS A 89 -15.71 17.62 13.14
CA LYS A 89 -14.81 16.57 12.63
C LYS A 89 -15.31 15.16 12.96
N LEU A 90 -15.73 14.93 14.20
CA LEU A 90 -16.27 13.63 14.62
C LEU A 90 -17.62 13.33 13.97
N GLN A 91 -18.45 14.34 13.73
CA GLN A 91 -19.69 14.21 12.99
C GLN A 91 -19.44 13.78 11.53
N GLU A 92 -18.45 14.37 10.86
CA GLU A 92 -18.04 13.96 9.52
C GLU A 92 -17.54 12.50 9.49
N ILE A 93 -16.68 12.13 10.44
CA ILE A 93 -16.19 10.74 10.57
C ILE A 93 -17.38 9.79 10.82
N SER A 94 -18.27 10.12 11.75
CA SER A 94 -19.43 9.30 12.09
C SER A 94 -20.33 9.05 10.88
N ARG A 95 -20.57 10.07 10.04
CA ARG A 95 -21.37 9.97 8.80
C ARG A 95 -20.73 9.08 7.73
N GLN A 96 -19.41 8.99 7.69
CA GLN A 96 -18.69 8.14 6.75
C GLN A 96 -18.69 6.67 7.15
N ILE A 97 -18.97 6.36 8.42
CA ILE A 97 -19.05 4.99 8.91
C ILE A 97 -20.39 4.36 8.47
N PRO A 98 -20.38 3.25 7.71
CA PRO A 98 -21.62 2.57 7.31
C PRO A 98 -22.42 2.08 8.52
N ARG A 99 -23.75 2.19 8.43
CA ARG A 99 -24.69 1.65 9.44
C ARG A 99 -25.39 0.36 8.99
N SER A 100 -24.92 -0.23 7.89
CA SER A 100 -25.45 -1.47 7.32
C SER A 100 -25.18 -2.69 8.19
N ILE A 101 -25.95 -3.76 7.95
CA ILE A 101 -25.69 -5.08 8.52
C ILE A 101 -24.46 -5.66 7.81
N GLU A 102 -23.38 -5.85 8.55
CA GLU A 102 -22.11 -6.38 8.04
C GLU A 102 -21.70 -7.60 8.87
N ASN A 103 -21.17 -8.63 8.20
CA ASN A 103 -20.82 -9.91 8.83
C ASN A 103 -19.34 -10.00 9.22
N GLU A 104 -18.50 -9.06 8.77
CA GLU A 104 -17.08 -9.05 9.13
C GLU A 104 -16.91 -8.39 10.51
N SER A 105 -16.07 -8.98 11.37
CA SER A 105 -15.93 -8.54 12.75
C SER A 105 -15.38 -7.12 12.90
N ASP A 106 -14.49 -6.69 12.00
CA ASP A 106 -13.90 -5.36 11.99
C ASP A 106 -14.93 -4.28 11.62
N LYS A 107 -15.79 -4.61 10.65
CA LYS A 107 -16.94 -3.82 10.21
C LYS A 107 -18.00 -3.62 11.30
N ILE A 108 -18.33 -4.68 12.04
CA ILE A 108 -19.24 -4.60 13.20
C ILE A 108 -18.68 -3.63 14.26
N ILE A 109 -17.40 -3.76 14.62
CA ILE A 109 -16.75 -2.88 15.60
C ILE A 109 -16.74 -1.43 15.11
N LEU A 110 -16.45 -1.19 13.84
CA LEU A 110 -16.46 0.16 13.26
C LEU A 110 -17.85 0.79 13.31
N LYS A 111 -18.90 0.02 13.02
CA LYS A 111 -20.30 0.45 13.16
C LYS A 111 -20.64 0.82 14.61
N ASP A 112 -20.22 0.00 15.57
CA ASP A 112 -20.46 0.26 17.00
C ASP A 112 -19.75 1.55 17.46
N ILE A 113 -18.51 1.78 16.98
CA ILE A 113 -17.80 3.06 17.14
C ILE A 113 -18.64 4.22 16.58
N GLY A 114 -19.19 4.08 15.39
CA GLY A 114 -20.05 5.11 14.79
C GLY A 114 -21.27 5.45 15.66
N ASN A 115 -21.98 4.44 16.17
CA ASN A 115 -23.13 4.66 17.05
C ASN A 115 -22.72 5.32 18.37
N MET A 116 -21.60 4.91 18.96
CA MET A 116 -21.08 5.53 20.18
C MET A 116 -20.63 6.98 19.95
N LEU A 117 -20.10 7.32 18.77
CA LEU A 117 -19.78 8.71 18.42
C LEU A 117 -21.03 9.58 18.40
N ASP A 118 -22.13 9.07 17.83
CA ASP A 118 -23.41 9.79 17.81
C ASP A 118 -23.95 10.01 19.23
N GLU A 119 -23.88 8.99 20.09
CA GLU A 119 -24.27 9.12 21.51
C GLU A 119 -23.35 10.07 22.29
N LEU A 120 -22.04 10.02 22.05
CA LEU A 120 -21.06 10.92 22.65
C LEU A 120 -21.42 12.38 22.33
N MET A 121 -21.56 12.71 21.06
CA MET A 121 -21.90 14.06 20.59
C MET A 121 -23.21 14.56 21.21
N LEU A 122 -24.21 13.68 21.33
CA LEU A 122 -25.48 14.02 21.97
C LEU A 122 -25.30 14.36 23.45
N GLU A 123 -24.56 13.55 24.20
CA GLU A 123 -24.33 13.76 25.64
C GLU A 123 -23.45 14.99 25.92
N THR A 124 -22.44 15.26 25.09
CA THR A 124 -21.60 16.45 25.21
C THR A 124 -22.39 17.73 24.95
N ASP A 125 -23.31 17.73 23.97
CA ASP A 125 -24.21 18.86 23.71
C ASP A 125 -25.21 19.10 24.85
N LYS A 126 -25.73 18.02 25.46
CA LYS A 126 -26.57 18.12 26.67
C LYS A 126 -25.78 18.72 27.84
N ALA A 127 -24.51 18.37 28.01
CA ALA A 127 -23.65 18.94 29.05
C ALA A 127 -23.46 20.46 28.85
N ILE A 128 -23.16 20.89 27.62
CA ILE A 128 -23.04 22.32 27.27
C ILE A 128 -24.34 23.08 27.52
N SER A 129 -25.46 22.52 27.08
CA SER A 129 -26.79 23.12 27.26
C SER A 129 -27.14 23.29 28.73
N ALA A 130 -26.86 22.27 29.55
CA ALA A 130 -27.06 22.33 30.99
C ALA A 130 -26.13 23.35 31.69
N LYS A 131 -24.87 23.46 31.26
CA LYS A 131 -23.93 24.49 31.75
C LYS A 131 -24.44 25.90 31.46
N ARG A 132 -24.91 26.16 30.24
CA ARG A 132 -25.52 27.45 29.84
C ARG A 132 -26.80 27.76 30.63
N GLY A 133 -27.62 26.74 30.90
CA GLY A 133 -28.80 26.83 31.75
C GLY A 133 -28.50 26.92 33.26
N ARG A 134 -27.22 26.90 33.67
CA ARG A 134 -26.76 26.91 35.06
C ARG A 134 -27.33 25.77 35.91
N ILE A 135 -27.56 24.60 35.29
CA ILE A 135 -28.08 23.40 35.97
C ILE A 135 -26.92 22.48 36.32
N SER A 136 -26.29 22.71 37.48
CA SER A 136 -25.02 22.05 37.83
C SER A 136 -25.08 20.53 37.89
N SER A 137 -26.13 19.97 38.48
CA SER A 137 -26.30 18.51 38.57
C SER A 137 -26.39 17.85 37.20
N ARG A 138 -27.05 18.49 36.23
CA ARG A 138 -27.26 17.93 34.89
C ARG A 138 -25.98 17.97 34.05
N TYR A 139 -25.22 19.07 34.06
CA TYR A 139 -24.00 19.09 33.25
C TYR A 139 -22.94 18.12 33.79
N ILE A 140 -22.85 17.95 35.12
CA ILE A 140 -21.92 16.98 35.73
C ILE A 140 -22.31 15.55 35.32
N ALA A 141 -23.59 15.20 35.38
CA ALA A 141 -24.07 13.87 34.98
C ALA A 141 -23.80 13.59 33.49
N ASN A 142 -24.13 14.53 32.60
CA ASN A 142 -23.89 14.36 31.16
C ASN A 142 -22.37 14.32 30.83
N PHE A 143 -21.55 15.07 31.55
CA PHE A 143 -20.09 15.02 31.41
C PHE A 143 -19.53 13.66 31.82
N GLN A 144 -19.96 13.12 32.97
CA GLN A 144 -19.58 11.77 33.41
C GLN A 144 -20.01 10.70 32.40
N ARG A 145 -21.22 10.81 31.84
CA ARG A 145 -21.69 9.91 30.78
C ARG A 145 -20.82 10.02 29.53
N SER A 146 -20.44 11.24 29.14
CA SER A 146 -19.55 11.49 28.00
C SER A 146 -18.17 10.85 28.21
N ILE A 147 -17.62 10.91 29.43
CA ILE A 147 -16.37 10.22 29.78
C ILE A 147 -16.50 8.71 29.53
N GLN A 148 -17.55 8.08 30.07
CA GLN A 148 -17.77 6.63 29.89
C GLN A 148 -17.86 6.25 28.41
N ILE A 149 -18.63 7.00 27.61
CA ILE A 149 -18.77 6.73 26.17
C ILE A 149 -17.41 6.90 25.47
N SER A 150 -16.63 7.94 25.80
CA SER A 150 -15.31 8.17 25.23
C SER A 150 -14.32 7.04 25.54
N GLU A 151 -14.38 6.47 26.75
CA GLU A 151 -13.58 5.32 27.15
C GLU A 151 -13.96 4.06 26.35
N TYR A 152 -15.25 3.80 26.16
CA TYR A 152 -15.72 2.69 25.32
C TYR A 152 -15.30 2.86 23.86
N ILE A 153 -15.41 4.06 23.29
CA ILE A 153 -14.91 4.35 21.93
C ILE A 153 -13.42 4.04 21.85
N ASN A 154 -12.63 4.50 22.82
CA ASN A 154 -11.19 4.25 22.87
C ASN A 154 -10.85 2.76 22.97
N GLN A 155 -11.60 1.99 23.77
CA GLN A 155 -11.43 0.54 23.88
C GLN A 155 -11.75 -0.17 22.55
N TYR A 156 -12.87 0.17 21.91
CA TYR A 156 -13.26 -0.42 20.63
C TYR A 156 -12.31 -0.02 19.51
N ASN A 157 -11.81 1.22 19.51
CA ASN A 157 -10.82 1.70 18.57
C ASN A 157 -9.49 0.94 18.71
N ASN A 158 -9.01 0.70 19.94
CA ASN A 158 -7.82 -0.12 20.18
C ASN A 158 -8.05 -1.58 19.72
N LYS A 159 -9.21 -2.16 20.01
CA LYS A 159 -9.56 -3.51 19.53
C LYS A 159 -9.58 -3.60 18.01
N LEU A 160 -10.13 -2.59 17.33
CA LEU A 160 -10.13 -2.51 15.88
C LEU A 160 -8.72 -2.36 15.32
N MET A 161 -7.87 -1.53 15.96
CA MET A 161 -6.46 -1.37 15.62
C MET A 161 -5.73 -2.71 15.68
N ASP A 162 -5.90 -3.47 16.78
CA ASP A 162 -5.26 -4.77 16.94
C ASP A 162 -5.69 -5.76 15.84
N ILE A 163 -6.98 -5.76 15.47
CA ILE A 163 -7.50 -6.60 14.38
C ILE A 163 -6.89 -6.19 13.03
N LYS A 164 -6.82 -4.90 12.72
CA LYS A 164 -6.24 -4.38 11.47
C LYS A 164 -4.73 -4.64 11.40
N LEU A 165 -4.00 -4.41 12.48
CA LEU A 165 -2.56 -4.68 12.57
C LEU A 165 -2.26 -6.17 12.45
N ARG A 166 -3.01 -7.04 13.13
CA ARG A 166 -2.81 -8.49 13.04
C ARG A 166 -3.11 -9.00 11.63
N SER A 167 -4.28 -8.68 11.08
CA SER A 167 -4.66 -9.12 9.73
C SER A 167 -3.77 -8.53 8.63
N GLY A 168 -3.32 -7.28 8.80
CA GLY A 168 -2.35 -6.63 7.92
C GLY A 168 -0.96 -7.28 8.00
N SER A 169 -0.47 -7.53 9.21
CA SER A 169 0.82 -8.19 9.47
C SER A 169 0.83 -9.62 8.93
N GLU A 170 -0.22 -10.41 9.15
CA GLU A 170 -0.36 -11.76 8.59
C GLU A 170 -0.33 -11.75 7.05
N LYS A 171 -1.06 -10.83 6.41
CA LYS A 171 -1.01 -10.64 4.95
C LYS A 171 0.38 -10.25 4.47
N TYR A 172 1.01 -9.29 5.15
CA TYR A 172 2.37 -8.86 4.83
C TYR A 172 3.39 -10.00 4.99
N GLN A 173 3.31 -10.78 6.07
CA GLN A 173 4.18 -11.93 6.31
C GLN A 173 4.00 -13.00 5.23
N ASN A 174 2.76 -13.28 4.82
CA ASN A 174 2.48 -14.21 3.72
C ASN A 174 3.09 -13.72 2.40
N ILE A 175 2.95 -12.43 2.07
CA ILE A 175 3.58 -11.83 0.88
C ILE A 175 5.11 -11.93 0.98
N ASN A 176 5.68 -11.57 2.13
CA ASN A 176 7.13 -11.53 2.34
C ASN A 176 7.78 -12.91 2.35
N ASN A 177 7.12 -13.93 2.92
CA ASN A 177 7.62 -15.31 2.91
C ASN A 177 7.71 -15.86 1.48
N ASN A 178 6.73 -15.58 0.63
CA ASN A 178 6.77 -15.94 -0.79
C ASN A 178 7.78 -15.09 -1.58
N MET A 179 8.07 -13.87 -1.10
CA MET A 179 8.93 -12.92 -1.81
C MET A 179 10.39 -13.38 -1.88
N ARG A 180 10.94 -14.00 -0.81
CA ARG A 180 12.34 -14.47 -0.84
C ARG A 180 12.61 -15.42 -2.01
N PHE A 181 11.71 -16.37 -2.21
CA PHE A 181 11.79 -17.31 -3.34
C PHE A 181 11.67 -16.59 -4.69
N ILE A 182 10.72 -15.66 -4.81
CA ILE A 182 10.52 -14.84 -6.01
C ILE A 182 11.76 -14.00 -6.34
N THR A 183 12.39 -13.37 -5.36
CA THR A 183 13.59 -12.57 -5.54
C THR A 183 14.76 -13.42 -6.05
N TYR A 184 14.99 -14.60 -5.46
CA TYR A 184 16.04 -15.50 -5.92
C TYR A 184 15.79 -16.02 -7.34
N LEU A 185 14.54 -16.37 -7.68
CA LEU A 185 14.18 -16.75 -9.04
C LEU A 185 14.41 -15.63 -10.04
N ASN A 186 14.07 -14.38 -9.69
CA ASN A 186 14.26 -13.23 -10.56
C ASN A 186 15.77 -12.97 -10.83
N LEU A 187 16.59 -12.99 -9.77
CA LEU A 187 18.05 -12.86 -9.89
C LEU A 187 18.65 -13.99 -10.74
N PHE A 188 18.18 -15.22 -10.53
CA PHE A 188 18.62 -16.37 -11.32
C PHE A 188 18.27 -16.23 -12.80
N ALA A 189 17.05 -15.76 -13.11
CA ALA A 189 16.61 -15.52 -14.49
C ALA A 189 17.43 -14.41 -15.18
N ILE A 190 17.78 -13.34 -14.45
CA ILE A 190 18.67 -12.27 -14.94
C ILE A 190 20.06 -12.84 -15.23
N PHE A 191 20.62 -13.63 -14.31
CA PHE A 191 21.94 -14.25 -14.48
C PHE A 191 22.01 -15.16 -15.71
N ILE A 192 21.01 -16.02 -15.91
CA ILE A 192 20.91 -16.87 -17.11
C ILE A 192 20.81 -16.02 -18.38
N SER A 193 20.03 -14.95 -18.35
CA SER A 193 19.85 -14.06 -19.51
C SER A 193 21.16 -13.41 -19.93
N ILE A 194 21.98 -12.99 -18.96
CA ILE A 194 23.31 -12.43 -19.21
C ILE A 194 24.23 -13.48 -19.83
N LEU A 195 24.27 -14.70 -19.29
CA LEU A 195 25.06 -15.80 -19.85
C LEU A 195 24.64 -16.15 -21.29
N LEU A 196 23.34 -16.19 -21.56
CA LEU A 196 22.82 -16.43 -22.90
C LEU A 196 23.22 -15.31 -23.87
N ALA A 197 23.09 -14.05 -23.43
CA ALA A 197 23.48 -12.89 -24.22
C ALA A 197 24.97 -12.90 -24.57
N LEU A 198 25.84 -13.23 -23.61
CA LEU A 198 27.28 -13.38 -23.83
C LEU A 198 27.59 -14.53 -24.81
N TYR A 199 26.97 -15.69 -24.60
CA TYR A 199 27.15 -16.84 -25.50
C TYR A 199 26.77 -16.49 -26.95
N ILE A 200 25.61 -15.84 -27.12
CA ILE A 200 25.15 -15.38 -28.44
C ILE A 200 26.10 -14.35 -29.03
N ALA A 201 26.58 -13.38 -28.24
CA ALA A 201 27.53 -12.37 -28.71
C ALA A 201 28.84 -13.00 -29.23
N VAL A 202 29.40 -13.96 -28.49
CA VAL A 202 30.62 -14.67 -28.88
C VAL A 202 30.40 -15.49 -30.17
N VAL A 203 29.37 -16.33 -30.22
CA VAL A 203 29.05 -17.16 -31.39
C VAL A 203 28.78 -16.32 -32.63
N SER A 204 28.13 -15.17 -32.45
CA SER A 204 27.81 -14.26 -33.55
C SER A 204 29.05 -13.60 -34.12
N THR A 205 29.96 -13.20 -33.25
CA THR A 205 31.26 -12.64 -33.65
C THR A 205 32.05 -13.67 -34.48
N TYR A 206 32.09 -14.93 -34.06
CA TYR A 206 32.78 -15.98 -34.84
C TYR A 206 32.09 -16.32 -36.17
N ASN A 207 30.76 -16.30 -36.25
CA ASN A 207 30.04 -16.70 -37.46
C ASN A 207 29.86 -15.60 -38.50
N LEU A 208 29.89 -14.32 -38.10
CA LEU A 208 29.74 -13.17 -39.01
C LEU A 208 31.07 -12.49 -39.31
N THR A 209 31.89 -12.26 -38.29
CA THR A 209 33.08 -11.41 -38.43
C THR A 209 34.23 -12.13 -39.12
N ARG A 210 34.39 -13.45 -38.90
CA ARG A 210 35.43 -14.26 -39.57
C ARG A 210 35.28 -14.29 -41.10
N PRO A 211 34.11 -14.69 -41.66
CA PRO A 211 33.94 -14.72 -43.12
C PRO A 211 34.12 -13.35 -43.78
N ILE A 212 33.65 -12.27 -43.13
CA ILE A 212 33.81 -10.90 -43.64
C ILE A 212 35.29 -10.48 -43.62
N SER A 213 36.02 -10.79 -42.54
CA SER A 213 37.46 -10.57 -42.45
C SER A 213 38.21 -11.35 -43.53
N ASP A 214 37.84 -12.61 -43.78
CA ASP A 214 38.47 -13.48 -44.77
C ASP A 214 38.17 -13.03 -46.21
N LEU A 215 36.94 -12.55 -46.47
CA LEU A 215 36.56 -11.90 -47.74
C LEU A 215 37.32 -10.60 -47.95
N SER A 216 37.46 -9.76 -46.91
CA SER A 216 38.25 -8.54 -46.97
C SER A 216 39.73 -8.82 -47.24
N HIS A 217 40.31 -9.81 -46.57
CA HIS A 217 41.69 -10.23 -46.79
C HIS A 217 41.89 -10.82 -48.20
N SER A 218 40.92 -11.60 -48.68
CA SER A 218 40.95 -12.15 -50.04
C SER A 218 40.83 -11.04 -51.08
N ALA A 219 39.93 -10.07 -50.90
CA ALA A 219 39.81 -8.91 -51.78
C ALA A 219 41.08 -8.04 -51.78
N GLU A 220 41.73 -7.88 -50.63
CA GLU A 220 42.98 -7.15 -50.51
C GLU A 220 44.17 -7.89 -51.15
N LYS A 221 44.22 -9.23 -51.07
CA LYS A 221 45.20 -10.05 -51.80
C LYS A 221 45.02 -9.92 -53.31
N ILE A 222 43.77 -9.98 -53.79
CA ILE A 222 43.43 -9.79 -55.21
C ILE A 222 43.81 -8.37 -55.67
N ALA A 223 43.51 -7.35 -54.88
CA ALA A 223 43.89 -5.96 -55.17
C ALA A 223 45.41 -5.74 -55.19
N ARG A 224 46.17 -6.56 -54.44
CA ARG A 224 47.64 -6.57 -54.43
C ARG A 224 48.25 -7.54 -55.45
N GLY A 225 47.45 -8.14 -56.32
CA GLY A 225 47.92 -9.01 -57.41
C GLY A 225 48.44 -10.37 -56.97
N ARG A 226 48.11 -10.82 -55.75
CA ARG A 226 48.42 -12.18 -55.28
C ARG A 226 47.15 -13.02 -55.33
N ILE A 227 47.15 -14.04 -56.20
CA ILE A 227 46.11 -15.06 -56.31
C ILE A 227 46.35 -16.12 -55.24
#